data_AF-A0A7Y5G4G0-F1
#
_entry.id   AF-A0A7Y5G4G0-F1
#
_cell.length_a   1.000
_cell.length_b   1.000
_cell.length_c   1.000
_cell.angle_alpha   90.00
_cell.angle_beta   90.00
_cell.angle_gamma   90.00
#
_symmetry.space_group_name_H-M   'P 1'
#
loop_
_entity.id
_entity.type
_entity.pdbx_description
1 polymer ?
#
loop_
_entity_poly.entity_id
_entity_poly.type
_entity_poly.pdbx_seq_one_letter_code
_entity_poly.pdbx_strand_id
1 'polypeptide(L)'
;MKKTLLGIAAIAVIIFAGFLLLPQQGAVQSAVIPVSGMSCDNCADKITETLHELDGVESAEVSFTKSEASVKFNPAVTNEAAIIGAIEKLGYQTTT
;
A
#
# COMPACT_ATOMS: atom_id res chain seq x y z
N MET A 1 -42.48 11.62 32.23
CA MET A 1 -42.40 10.52 31.24
C MET A 1 -42.13 11.15 29.87
N LYS A 2 -41.18 10.67 29.06
CA LYS A 2 -40.65 11.25 27.79
C LYS A 2 -39.35 12.09 27.86
N LYS A 3 -38.36 11.73 28.70
CA LYS A 3 -37.02 12.38 28.70
C LYS A 3 -35.84 11.46 28.33
N THR A 4 -36.08 10.25 27.82
CA THR A 4 -34.99 9.26 27.61
C THR A 4 -34.78 8.85 26.14
N LEU A 5 -35.63 9.28 25.20
CA LEU A 5 -35.58 8.79 23.81
C LEU A 5 -34.73 9.63 22.85
N LEU A 6 -34.39 10.88 23.19
CA LEU A 6 -33.72 11.81 22.28
C LEU A 6 -32.17 11.69 22.30
N GLY A 7 -31.59 11.07 23.34
CA GLY A 7 -30.12 10.93 23.46
C GLY A 7 -29.51 9.77 22.67
N ILE A 8 -30.28 8.70 22.41
CA ILE A 8 -29.80 7.49 21.73
C ILE A 8 -29.72 7.67 20.20
N ALA A 9 -30.59 8.51 19.62
CA ALA A 9 -30.57 8.79 18.18
C ALA A 9 -29.33 9.62 17.77
N ALA A 10 -28.87 10.55 18.60
CA ALA A 10 -27.71 11.38 18.30
C ALA A 10 -26.38 10.59 18.33
N ILE A 11 -26.26 9.59 19.23
CA ILE A 11 -25.05 8.77 19.37
C ILE A 11 -24.90 7.81 18.18
N ALA A 12 -26.00 7.26 17.66
CA ALA A 12 -25.97 6.41 16.47
C ALA A 12 -25.54 7.19 15.20
N VAL A 13 -25.94 8.46 15.07
CA VAL A 13 -25.56 9.30 13.92
C VAL A 13 -24.07 9.64 13.95
N ILE A 14 -23.44 9.82 15.12
CA ILE A 14 -22.01 10.12 15.20
C ILE A 14 -21.15 8.89 14.82
N ILE A 15 -21.60 7.69 15.17
CA ILE A 15 -20.90 6.44 14.81
C ILE A 15 -21.09 6.12 13.31
N PHE A 16 -22.24 6.46 12.72
CA PHE A 16 -22.50 6.27 11.28
C PHE A 16 -21.93 7.39 10.40
N ALA A 17 -21.89 8.65 10.89
CA ALA A 17 -21.29 9.78 10.19
C ALA A 17 -19.75 9.75 10.22
N GLY A 18 -19.15 9.20 11.29
CA GLY A 18 -17.71 8.92 11.33
C GLY A 18 -17.27 7.84 10.33
N PHE A 19 -18.17 6.92 9.98
CA PHE A 19 -17.96 5.91 8.93
C PHE A 19 -18.27 6.43 7.50
N LEU A 20 -18.94 7.58 7.39
CA LEU A 20 -19.31 8.24 6.13
C LEU A 20 -18.22 9.18 5.59
N LEU A 21 -17.15 9.41 6.37
CA LEU A 21 -15.90 10.00 5.91
C LEU A 21 -14.92 8.90 5.46
N LEU A 22 -15.40 7.93 4.67
CA LEU A 22 -14.46 7.15 3.87
C LEU A 22 -13.73 8.15 2.97
N PRO A 23 -12.40 8.32 3.10
CA PRO A 23 -11.68 9.12 2.15
C PRO A 23 -11.98 8.51 0.79
N GLN A 24 -12.42 9.34 -0.15
CA GLN A 24 -12.43 8.98 -1.56
C GLN A 24 -10.96 8.72 -1.92
N GLN A 25 -10.52 7.48 -1.68
CA GLN A 25 -9.18 7.01 -2.00
C GLN A 25 -9.03 7.26 -3.50
N GLY A 26 -8.18 8.22 -3.87
CA GLY A 26 -7.68 8.30 -5.24
C GLY A 26 -7.26 6.90 -5.67
N ALA A 27 -7.44 6.54 -6.93
CA ALA A 27 -7.20 5.18 -7.38
C ALA A 27 -5.78 4.74 -6.93
N VAL A 28 -5.71 3.91 -5.90
CA VAL A 28 -4.47 3.34 -5.38
C VAL A 28 -4.62 1.86 -5.61
N GLN A 29 -3.71 1.30 -6.41
CA GLN A 29 -3.64 -0.13 -6.64
C GLN A 29 -2.58 -0.74 -5.72
N SER A 30 -2.72 -2.04 -5.47
CA SER A 30 -1.76 -2.83 -4.71
C SER A 30 -1.25 -3.96 -5.57
N ALA A 31 0.05 -4.18 -5.56
CA ALA A 31 0.70 -5.32 -6.21
C ALA A 31 1.61 -6.03 -5.21
N VAL A 32 1.69 -7.36 -5.34
CA VAL A 32 2.66 -8.19 -4.63
C VAL A 32 3.52 -8.86 -5.69
N ILE A 33 4.80 -8.53 -5.68
CA ILE A 33 5.76 -8.94 -6.70
C ILE A 33 6.75 -9.92 -6.05
N PRO A 34 6.80 -11.19 -6.46
CA PRO A 34 7.83 -12.12 -6.01
C PRO A 34 9.22 -11.64 -6.46
N VAL A 35 10.19 -11.62 -5.55
CA VAL A 35 11.56 -11.15 -5.81
C VAL A 35 12.58 -12.24 -5.46
N SER A 36 13.43 -12.56 -6.42
CA SER A 36 14.54 -13.51 -6.30
C SER A 36 15.89 -12.80 -6.31
N GLY A 37 16.88 -13.42 -5.68
CA GLY A 37 18.26 -12.92 -5.62
C GLY A 37 18.60 -12.05 -4.40
N MET A 38 17.66 -11.86 -3.48
CA MET A 38 17.97 -11.28 -2.17
C MET A 38 18.75 -12.29 -1.30
N SER A 39 19.73 -11.79 -0.54
CA SER A 39 20.53 -12.64 0.38
C SER A 39 20.42 -12.25 1.86
N CYS A 40 19.82 -11.09 2.17
CA CYS A 40 19.60 -10.60 3.53
C CYS A 40 18.57 -9.46 3.57
N ASP A 41 18.17 -9.05 4.78
CA ASP A 41 17.23 -7.94 5.00
C ASP A 41 17.74 -6.61 4.43
N ASN A 42 19.05 -6.33 4.48
CA ASN A 42 19.61 -5.13 3.84
C ASN A 42 19.36 -5.07 2.32
N CYS A 43 19.23 -6.21 1.63
CA CYS A 43 18.82 -6.21 0.23
C CYS A 43 17.35 -5.77 0.08
N ALA A 44 16.48 -6.22 0.99
CA ALA A 44 15.07 -5.83 1.02
C ALA A 44 14.93 -4.33 1.33
N ASP A 45 15.71 -3.79 2.26
CA ASP A 45 15.73 -2.36 2.58
C ASP A 45 16.11 -1.52 1.35
N LYS A 46 17.17 -1.92 0.64
CA LYS A 46 17.62 -1.22 -0.58
C LYS A 46 16.55 -1.18 -1.67
N ILE A 47 15.82 -2.30 -1.86
CA ILE A 47 14.72 -2.35 -2.83
C ILE A 47 13.58 -1.43 -2.34
N THR A 48 13.26 -1.46 -1.05
CA THR A 48 12.21 -0.62 -0.45
C THR A 48 12.49 0.88 -0.65
N GLU A 49 13.72 1.32 -0.36
CA GLU A 49 14.17 2.70 -0.57
C GLU A 49 14.03 3.11 -2.05
N THR A 50 14.50 2.26 -2.96
CA THR A 50 14.40 2.53 -4.41
C THR A 50 12.95 2.64 -4.88
N LEU A 51 12.04 1.82 -4.33
CA LEU A 51 10.62 1.87 -4.68
C LEU A 51 9.91 3.09 -4.08
N HIS A 52 10.32 3.55 -2.90
CA HIS A 52 9.80 4.80 -2.31
C HIS A 52 10.19 6.05 -3.11
N GLU A 53 11.33 6.01 -3.81
CA GLU A 53 11.76 7.09 -4.71
C GLU A 53 11.03 7.09 -6.06
N LEU A 54 10.27 6.04 -6.38
CA LEU A 54 9.56 5.93 -7.64
C LEU A 54 8.28 6.77 -7.63
N ASP A 55 8.16 7.68 -8.60
CA ASP A 55 6.97 8.51 -8.75
C ASP A 55 5.68 7.68 -8.81
N GLY A 56 4.70 8.10 -8.02
CA GLY A 56 3.40 7.43 -7.96
C GLY A 56 3.36 6.23 -7.00
N VAL A 57 4.46 5.82 -6.39
CA VAL A 57 4.44 4.88 -5.27
C VAL A 57 4.04 5.61 -3.99
N GLU A 58 3.02 5.10 -3.30
CA GLU A 58 2.54 5.65 -2.03
C GLU A 58 3.17 4.93 -0.83
N SER A 59 3.38 3.61 -0.96
CA SER A 59 4.06 2.80 0.05
C SER A 59 4.68 1.57 -0.58
N ALA A 60 5.88 1.18 -0.14
CA ALA A 60 6.50 -0.09 -0.49
C ALA A 60 7.02 -0.78 0.77
N GLU A 61 6.87 -2.10 0.82
CA GLU A 61 7.47 -2.96 1.85
C GLU A 61 8.04 -4.20 1.17
N VAL A 62 9.30 -4.51 1.43
CA VAL A 62 9.95 -5.70 0.89
C VAL A 62 10.33 -6.63 2.02
N SER A 63 10.05 -7.93 1.85
CA SER A 63 10.36 -8.94 2.86
C SER A 63 11.33 -9.96 2.29
N PHE A 64 12.52 -10.07 2.88
CA PHE A 64 13.46 -11.14 2.57
C PHE A 64 12.87 -12.52 2.91
N THR A 65 12.29 -12.66 4.11
CA THR A 65 11.67 -13.91 4.59
C THR A 65 10.57 -14.42 3.68
N LYS A 66 9.75 -13.53 3.11
CA LYS A 66 8.68 -13.90 2.16
C LYS A 66 9.12 -13.90 0.70
N SER A 67 10.29 -13.33 0.40
CA SER A 67 10.80 -13.17 -0.97
C SER A 67 9.83 -12.42 -1.89
N GLU A 68 9.23 -11.34 -1.38
CA GLU A 68 8.24 -10.54 -2.11
C GLU A 68 8.32 -9.05 -1.76
N ALA A 69 7.89 -8.22 -2.70
CA ALA A 69 7.69 -6.78 -2.54
C ALA A 69 6.19 -6.46 -2.61
N SER A 70 5.65 -5.85 -1.56
CA SER A 70 4.28 -5.33 -1.51
C SER A 70 4.29 -3.83 -1.76
N VAL A 71 3.57 -3.38 -2.80
CA VAL A 71 3.62 -1.98 -3.23
C VAL A 71 2.21 -1.44 -3.42
N LYS A 72 1.97 -0.22 -2.93
CA LYS A 72 0.78 0.58 -3.24
C LYS A 72 1.17 1.75 -4.12
N PHE A 73 0.45 1.94 -5.21
CA PHE A 73 0.79 2.95 -6.20
C PHE A 73 -0.44 3.53 -6.90
N ASN A 74 -0.28 4.75 -7.41
CA ASN A 74 -1.27 5.41 -8.25
C ASN A 74 -1.10 4.93 -9.71
N PRO A 75 -2.08 4.21 -10.28
CA PRO A 75 -2.01 3.65 -11.63
C PRO A 75 -2.08 4.72 -12.73
N ALA A 76 -2.41 5.98 -12.39
CA ALA A 76 -2.34 7.09 -13.32
C ALA A 76 -0.92 7.65 -13.49
N VAL A 77 0.00 7.33 -12.58
CA VAL A 77 1.38 7.85 -12.55
C VAL A 77 2.40 6.75 -12.86
N THR A 78 2.19 5.56 -12.30
CA THR A 78 3.08 4.40 -12.49
C THR A 78 2.29 3.10 -12.67
N ASN A 79 2.97 2.00 -12.96
CA ASN A 79 2.36 0.70 -13.13
C ASN A 79 3.29 -0.42 -12.64
N GLU A 80 2.75 -1.63 -12.56
CA GLU A 80 3.50 -2.80 -12.08
C GLU A 80 4.77 -3.08 -12.90
N ALA A 81 4.75 -2.90 -14.22
CA ALA A 81 5.91 -3.10 -15.07
C ALA A 81 7.05 -2.10 -14.78
N ALA A 82 6.72 -0.85 -14.46
CA ALA A 82 7.70 0.17 -14.05
C ALA A 82 8.32 -0.18 -12.68
N ILE A 83 7.51 -0.68 -11.75
CA ILE A 83 7.95 -1.13 -10.42
C ILE A 83 8.88 -2.34 -10.57
N ILE A 84 8.50 -3.35 -11.35
CA ILE A 84 9.34 -4.50 -11.70
C ILE A 84 10.66 -4.04 -12.31
N GLY A 85 10.61 -3.15 -13.30
CA GLY A 85 11.82 -2.62 -13.94
C GLY A 85 12.75 -1.88 -12.98
N ALA A 86 12.23 -1.24 -11.93
CA ALA A 86 13.05 -0.64 -10.88
C ALA A 86 13.77 -1.70 -10.03
N ILE A 87 13.08 -2.78 -9.67
CA ILE A 87 13.66 -3.93 -8.95
C ILE A 87 14.74 -4.60 -9.80
N GLU A 88 14.47 -4.83 -11.08
CA GLU A 88 15.42 -5.49 -12.00
C GLU A 88 16.66 -4.65 -12.28
N LYS A 89 16.55 -3.31 -12.33
CA LYS A 89 17.71 -2.41 -12.46
C LYS A 89 18.70 -2.50 -11.30
N LEU A 90 18.25 -2.95 -10.12
CA LEU A 90 19.13 -3.22 -8.97
C LEU A 90 19.86 -4.57 -9.07
N GLY A 91 19.51 -5.40 -10.05
CA GLY A 91 20.10 -6.72 -10.28
C GLY A 91 19.30 -7.89 -9.69
N TYR A 92 18.07 -7.65 -9.24
CA TYR A 92 17.17 -8.70 -8.75
C TYR A 92 16.27 -9.22 -9.86
N GLN A 93 15.65 -10.38 -9.64
CA GLN A 93 14.75 -11.02 -10.61
C GLN A 93 13.34 -11.02 -10.04
N THR A 94 12.34 -10.78 -10.86
CA THR A 94 10.92 -10.88 -10.46
C THR A 94 10.20 -11.99 -11.21
N THR A 95 9.25 -12.64 -10.57
CA THR A 95 8.45 -13.71 -11.23
C THR A 95 6.97 -13.33 -11.09
N THR A 96 6.45 -12.64 -12.10
CA THR A 96 5.03 -12.25 -12.21
C THR A 96 4.30 -13.19 -13.16
#